data_AF-A0A5F0D6L2-F1
#
_entry.id   AF-A0A5F0D6L2-F1
#
_cell.length_a   1.000
_cell.length_b   1.000
_cell.length_c   1.000
_cell.angle_alpha   90.00
_cell.angle_beta   90.00
_cell.angle_gamma   90.00
#
_symmetry.space_group_name_H-M   'P 1'
#
loop_
_entity.id
_entity.type
_entity.pdbx_description
1 polymer ?
#
loop_
_entity_poly.entity_id
_entity_poly.type
_entity_poly.pdbx_seq_one_letter_code
_entity_poly.pdbx_strand_id
1 'polypeptide(L)'
;MHHTRVDTLLPADTFPGTGILLALDIDGVLNTIDIEQWERNRRTGQSLEKALPPVVDGFERRRVRTAHGDKFWVDINPNVIDALGTFIQTDNVEFGWLTTWGPNVRAFIEQALDGNLSGGFVLAKKPARSRGAVPAEWKRRALRARVETTGQPWIWADDEEMAIGRTSTNFGDDPSSLCRT
;
A
#
# COMPACT_ATOMS: atom_id res chain seq x y z
N MET A 1 3.33 -28.58 -16.31
CA MET A 1 2.22 -28.07 -15.48
C MET A 1 1.76 -26.76 -16.09
N HIS A 2 0.52 -26.69 -16.58
CA HIS A 2 -0.03 -25.42 -17.07
C HIS A 2 -0.28 -24.52 -15.86
N HIS A 3 0.56 -23.49 -15.67
CA HIS A 3 0.19 -22.38 -14.81
C HIS A 3 -1.02 -21.71 -15.45
N THR A 4 -2.20 -21.86 -14.85
CA THR A 4 -3.34 -21.00 -15.16
C THR A 4 -2.86 -19.57 -14.97
N ARG A 5 -2.92 -18.76 -16.03
CA ARG A 5 -2.45 -17.38 -15.97
C ARG A 5 -3.40 -16.60 -15.07
N VAL A 6 -2.96 -16.33 -13.84
CA VAL A 6 -3.68 -15.45 -12.92
C VAL A 6 -3.42 -14.01 -13.37
N ASP A 7 -4.49 -13.26 -13.60
CA ASP A 7 -4.36 -11.85 -13.91
C ASP A 7 -3.78 -11.10 -12.70
N THR A 8 -2.72 -10.33 -12.93
CA THR A 8 -2.02 -9.59 -11.85
C THR A 8 -2.93 -8.64 -11.11
N LEU A 9 -3.79 -7.93 -11.85
CA LEU A 9 -4.79 -7.02 -11.32
C LEU A 9 -6.12 -7.31 -11.99
N LEU A 10 -7.16 -7.37 -11.17
CA LEU A 10 -8.54 -7.54 -11.59
C LEU A 10 -9.31 -6.21 -11.47
N PRO A 11 -10.40 -6.05 -12.25
CA PRO A 11 -11.35 -4.96 -12.06
C PRO A 11 -11.97 -4.97 -10.64
N ALA A 12 -12.24 -3.80 -10.07
CA ALA A 12 -12.77 -3.67 -8.71
C ALA A 12 -14.21 -4.21 -8.55
N ASP A 13 -14.97 -4.26 -9.64
CA ASP A 13 -16.32 -4.81 -9.73
C ASP A 13 -16.34 -6.34 -9.74
N THR A 14 -15.20 -7.00 -9.94
CA THR A 14 -15.06 -8.46 -9.74
C THR A 14 -15.18 -8.85 -8.26
N PHE A 15 -15.04 -7.89 -7.34
CA PHE A 15 -15.04 -8.12 -5.90
C PHE A 15 -16.37 -7.63 -5.30
N PRO A 16 -17.23 -8.55 -4.81
CA PRO A 16 -18.59 -8.21 -4.37
C PRO A 16 -18.64 -7.54 -2.99
N GLY A 17 -17.55 -7.57 -2.23
CA GLY A 17 -17.47 -7.07 -0.86
C GLY A 17 -18.00 -8.03 0.20
N THR A 18 -17.94 -9.33 -0.07
CA THR A 18 -18.39 -10.37 0.87
C THR A 18 -17.29 -10.83 1.82
N GLY A 19 -16.04 -10.49 1.54
CA GLY A 19 -14.86 -10.80 2.36
C GLY A 19 -14.37 -9.62 3.20
N ILE A 20 -13.30 -9.85 3.96
CA ILE A 20 -12.55 -8.77 4.61
C ILE A 20 -11.74 -8.06 3.54
N LEU A 21 -11.87 -6.73 3.44
CA LEU A 21 -10.97 -5.94 2.61
C LEU A 21 -9.64 -5.78 3.29
N LEU A 22 -8.58 -6.25 2.64
CA LEU A 22 -7.23 -5.84 2.97
C LEU A 22 -6.80 -4.71 2.02
N ALA A 23 -6.83 -3.47 2.52
CA ALA A 23 -6.33 -2.30 1.81
C ALA A 23 -4.85 -2.08 2.16
N LEU A 24 -3.96 -2.14 1.17
CA LEU A 24 -2.51 -2.18 1.41
C LEU A 24 -1.77 -1.10 0.62
N ASP A 25 -0.92 -0.32 1.29
CA ASP A 25 0.11 0.48 0.63
C ASP A 25 1.39 -0.34 0.34
N ILE A 26 2.24 0.18 -0.52
CA ILE A 26 3.55 -0.38 -0.85
C ILE A 26 4.62 0.30 -0.01
N ASP A 27 4.74 1.62 -0.14
CA ASP A 27 5.83 2.37 0.47
C ASP A 27 5.67 2.39 2.00
N GLY A 28 6.75 2.14 2.73
CA GLY A 28 6.76 2.04 4.18
C GLY A 28 6.07 0.79 4.77
N VAL A 29 5.33 0.02 3.96
CA VAL A 29 4.64 -1.21 4.39
C VAL A 29 5.31 -2.47 3.83
N LEU A 30 5.36 -2.59 2.49
CA LEU A 30 6.00 -3.71 1.79
C LEU A 30 7.39 -3.35 1.28
N ASN A 31 7.60 -2.08 0.94
CA ASN A 31 8.86 -1.49 0.51
C ASN A 31 9.42 -0.62 1.63
N THR A 32 10.56 -1.01 2.20
CA THR A 32 11.15 -0.33 3.37
C THR A 32 12.41 0.47 3.06
N ILE A 33 12.69 0.78 1.78
CA ILE A 33 13.83 1.66 1.46
C ILE A 33 13.65 3.00 2.16
N ASP A 34 14.65 3.38 2.96
CA ASP A 34 14.73 4.69 3.61
C ASP A 34 14.94 5.78 2.54
N ILE A 35 13.83 6.28 2.00
CA ILE A 35 13.79 7.34 0.98
C ILE A 35 14.42 8.63 1.53
N GLU A 36 14.31 8.92 2.83
CA GLU A 36 14.91 10.12 3.41
C GLU A 36 16.43 10.03 3.44
N GLN A 37 16.99 8.89 3.84
CA GLN A 37 18.42 8.65 3.81
C GLN A 37 18.95 8.66 2.38
N TRP A 38 18.21 8.06 1.45
CA TRP A 38 18.54 8.10 0.03
C TRP A 38 18.53 9.53 -0.53
N GLU A 39 17.53 10.35 -0.18
CA GLU A 39 17.48 11.76 -0.56
C GLU A 39 18.61 12.59 0.06
N ARG A 40 18.95 12.36 1.33
CA ARG A 40 20.10 13.01 2.00
C ARG A 40 21.40 12.70 1.27
N ASN A 41 21.63 11.43 0.95
CA ASN A 41 22.83 10.98 0.22
C ASN A 41 22.90 11.54 -1.20
N ARG A 42 21.75 11.71 -1.88
CA ARG A 42 21.69 12.37 -3.19
C ARG A 42 22.06 13.85 -3.09
N ARG A 43 21.59 14.55 -2.05
CA ARG A 43 21.88 15.98 -1.83
C ARG A 43 23.36 16.26 -1.54
N THR A 44 24.12 15.26 -1.07
CA THR A 44 25.58 15.36 -0.87
C THR A 44 26.40 15.01 -2.13
N GLY A 45 25.75 14.84 -3.29
CA GLY A 45 26.42 14.63 -4.57
C GLY A 45 26.80 13.19 -4.88
N GLN A 46 26.36 12.22 -4.08
CA GLN A 46 26.59 10.80 -4.38
C GLN A 46 25.76 10.35 -5.59
N SER A 47 26.30 9.38 -6.35
CA SER A 47 25.52 8.73 -7.41
C SER A 47 24.35 7.95 -6.78
N LEU A 48 23.27 7.79 -7.56
CA LEU A 48 22.03 7.17 -7.10
C LEU A 48 22.24 5.77 -6.50
N GLU A 49 23.19 5.00 -7.03
CA GLU A 49 23.56 3.66 -6.57
C GLU A 49 24.39 3.68 -5.28
N LYS A 50 25.30 4.67 -5.13
CA LYS A 50 26.10 4.84 -3.91
C LYS A 50 25.28 5.38 -2.74
N ALA A 51 24.21 6.12 -3.06
CA ALA A 51 23.31 6.71 -2.10
C ALA A 51 22.34 5.71 -1.46
N LEU A 52 22.21 4.49 -2.00
CA LEU A 52 21.28 3.50 -1.47
C LEU A 52 21.75 2.99 -0.11
N PRO A 53 20.86 2.92 0.90
CA PRO A 53 21.21 2.32 2.19
C PRO A 53 21.52 0.82 2.03
N PRO A 54 22.26 0.20 2.98
CA PRO A 54 22.37 -1.24 3.06
C PRO A 54 20.99 -1.91 3.13
N VAL A 55 20.88 -3.10 2.56
CA VAL A 55 19.65 -3.90 2.68
C VAL A 55 19.58 -4.47 4.09
N VAL A 56 18.42 -4.37 4.73
CA VAL A 56 18.18 -4.92 6.07
C VAL A 56 18.22 -6.45 6.02
N ASP A 57 18.73 -7.10 7.06
CA ASP A 57 18.78 -8.56 7.14
C ASP A 57 17.40 -9.19 6.90
N GLY A 58 17.36 -10.21 6.04
CA GLY A 58 16.12 -10.89 5.64
C GLY A 58 15.32 -10.17 4.55
N PHE A 59 15.77 -9.01 4.08
CA PHE A 59 15.18 -8.32 2.92
C PHE A 59 15.98 -8.60 1.64
N GLU A 60 15.30 -8.51 0.51
CA GLU A 60 15.86 -8.60 -0.82
C GLU A 60 15.62 -7.30 -1.59
N ARG A 61 16.68 -6.79 -2.22
CA ARG A 61 16.60 -5.60 -3.07
C ARG A 61 16.25 -5.99 -4.51
N ARG A 62 15.17 -5.42 -5.02
CA ARG A 62 14.69 -5.62 -6.40
C ARG A 62 14.60 -4.28 -7.13
N ARG A 63 14.71 -4.33 -8.46
CA ARG A 63 14.55 -3.14 -9.32
C ARG A 63 13.26 -3.26 -10.11
N VAL A 64 12.38 -2.28 -9.96
CA VAL A 64 11.10 -2.22 -10.66
C VAL A 64 11.14 -1.15 -11.72
N ARG A 65 10.61 -1.46 -12.90
CA ARG A 65 10.38 -0.50 -13.98
C ARG A 65 8.88 -0.36 -14.23
N THR A 66 8.35 0.85 -14.12
CA THR A 66 6.94 1.15 -14.40
C THR A 66 6.64 1.13 -15.90
N ALA A 67 5.35 1.14 -16.26
CA ALA A 67 4.93 1.19 -17.67
C ALA A 67 5.45 2.42 -18.43
N HIS A 68 5.70 3.53 -17.72
CA HIS A 68 6.24 4.76 -18.30
C HIS A 68 7.78 4.81 -18.31
N GLY A 69 8.45 3.76 -17.83
CA GLY A 69 9.90 3.62 -17.88
C GLY A 69 10.66 4.13 -16.66
N ASP A 70 9.96 4.67 -15.65
CA ASP A 70 10.55 5.07 -14.37
C ASP A 70 11.11 3.83 -13.65
N LYS A 71 12.24 4.00 -12.97
CA LYS A 71 12.94 2.90 -12.28
C LYS A 71 13.02 3.18 -10.79
N PHE A 72 12.59 2.21 -10.01
CA PHE A 72 12.62 2.25 -8.55
C PHE A 72 13.43 1.07 -8.01
N TRP A 73 14.14 1.31 -6.93
CA TRP A 73 14.61 0.22 -6.07
C TRP A 73 13.56 -0.01 -5.00
N VAL A 74 13.38 -1.27 -4.61
CA VAL A 74 12.52 -1.66 -3.50
C VAL A 74 13.23 -2.72 -2.68
N ASP A 75 13.05 -2.68 -1.37
CA ASP A 75 13.53 -3.70 -0.44
C ASP A 75 12.31 -4.40 0.16
N ILE A 76 12.20 -5.70 -0.06
CA ILE A 76 11.06 -6.51 0.37
C ILE A 76 11.52 -7.64 1.28
N ASN A 77 10.68 -8.07 2.22
CA ASN A 77 10.94 -9.29 2.99
C ASN A 77 10.14 -10.45 2.39
N PRO A 78 10.79 -11.43 1.73
CA PRO A 78 10.08 -12.53 1.05
C PRO A 78 9.14 -13.31 1.98
N ASN A 79 9.53 -13.51 3.25
CA ASN A 79 8.70 -14.24 4.22
C ASN A 79 7.40 -13.48 4.53
N VAL A 80 7.43 -12.14 4.56
CA VAL A 80 6.23 -11.32 4.74
C VAL A 80 5.33 -11.42 3.52
N ILE A 81 5.91 -11.40 2.31
CA ILE A 81 5.16 -11.55 1.05
C ILE A 81 4.47 -12.92 0.99
N ASP A 82 5.18 -14.00 1.33
CA ASP A 82 4.65 -15.36 1.32
C ASP A 82 3.56 -15.55 2.39
N ALA A 83 3.77 -15.02 3.60
CA ALA A 83 2.77 -15.07 4.67
C ALA A 83 1.49 -14.31 4.27
N LEU A 84 1.65 -13.13 3.66
CA LEU A 84 0.52 -12.33 3.19
C LEU A 84 -0.21 -13.02 2.03
N GLY A 85 0.53 -13.60 1.09
CA GLY A 85 -0.05 -14.39 0.00
C GLY A 85 -0.85 -15.57 0.52
N THR A 86 -0.33 -16.27 1.53
CA THR A 86 -1.03 -17.35 2.21
C THR A 86 -2.32 -16.85 2.84
N PHE A 87 -2.26 -15.80 3.66
CA PHE A 87 -3.44 -15.21 4.32
C PHE A 87 -4.54 -14.83 3.32
N ILE A 88 -4.18 -14.20 2.19
CA ILE A 88 -5.17 -13.82 1.17
C ILE A 88 -5.80 -15.06 0.51
N GLN A 89 -5.03 -16.13 0.29
CA GLN A 89 -5.52 -17.35 -0.37
C GLN A 89 -6.33 -18.26 0.56
N THR A 90 -6.02 -18.27 1.85
CA THR A 90 -6.65 -19.17 2.82
C THR A 90 -7.92 -18.60 3.42
N ASP A 91 -7.99 -17.28 3.54
CA ASP A 91 -9.09 -16.58 4.19
C ASP A 91 -10.00 -15.89 3.18
N ASN A 92 -11.22 -15.54 3.61
CA ASN A 92 -12.16 -14.79 2.77
C ASN A 92 -11.75 -13.31 2.70
N VAL A 93 -10.65 -13.02 2.00
CA VAL A 93 -10.03 -11.70 1.89
C VAL A 93 -10.15 -11.17 0.46
N GLU A 94 -10.66 -9.95 0.34
CA GLU A 94 -10.59 -9.17 -0.90
C GLU A 94 -9.38 -8.24 -0.83
N PHE A 95 -8.45 -8.39 -1.75
CA PHE A 95 -7.18 -7.68 -1.71
C PHE A 95 -7.20 -6.41 -2.57
N GLY A 96 -7.03 -5.25 -1.93
CA GLY A 96 -7.06 -3.94 -2.57
C GLY A 96 -5.76 -3.15 -2.38
N TRP A 97 -5.15 -2.70 -3.47
CA TRP A 97 -4.01 -1.80 -3.45
C TRP A 97 -4.47 -0.36 -3.24
N LEU A 98 -4.04 0.26 -2.14
CA LEU A 98 -4.31 1.65 -1.80
C LEU A 98 -3.01 2.44 -1.73
N THR A 99 -2.36 2.58 -2.88
CA THR A 99 -0.99 3.07 -2.98
C THR A 99 -0.83 4.23 -3.95
N THR A 100 0.24 5.00 -3.79
CA THR A 100 0.59 6.09 -4.72
C THR A 100 0.97 5.59 -6.12
N TRP A 101 1.31 4.30 -6.26
CA TRP A 101 1.67 3.67 -7.53
C TRP A 101 0.47 3.51 -8.48
N GLY A 102 -0.76 3.43 -7.95
CA GLY A 102 -1.96 3.16 -8.73
C GLY A 102 -1.78 1.91 -9.62
N PRO A 103 -2.15 1.95 -10.92
CA PRO A 103 -1.97 0.82 -11.83
C PRO A 103 -0.52 0.33 -12.02
N ASN A 104 0.49 1.15 -11.68
CA ASN A 104 1.89 0.71 -11.74
C ASN A 104 2.24 -0.34 -10.68
N VAL A 105 1.37 -0.61 -9.70
CA VAL A 105 1.53 -1.74 -8.78
C VAL A 105 1.66 -3.07 -9.51
N ARG A 106 1.09 -3.20 -10.72
CA ARG A 106 1.32 -4.36 -11.59
C ARG A 106 2.81 -4.65 -11.79
N ALA A 107 3.61 -3.61 -12.07
CA ALA A 107 5.04 -3.77 -12.27
C ALA A 107 5.76 -4.19 -10.98
N PHE A 108 5.32 -3.69 -9.83
CA PHE A 108 5.82 -4.12 -8.52
C PHE A 108 5.54 -5.61 -8.28
N ILE A 109 4.31 -6.05 -8.48
CA ILE A 109 3.91 -7.46 -8.34
C ILE A 109 4.74 -8.36 -9.28
N GLU A 110 4.81 -8.02 -10.56
CA GLU A 110 5.46 -8.86 -11.57
C GLU A 110 6.99 -8.90 -11.43
N GLN A 111 7.62 -7.80 -11.01
CA GLN A 111 9.09 -7.68 -11.05
C GLN A 111 9.76 -7.75 -9.68
N ALA A 112 9.06 -7.35 -8.61
CA ALA A 112 9.60 -7.43 -7.25
C ALA A 112 9.06 -8.65 -6.49
N LEU A 113 7.78 -9.00 -6.69
CA LEU A 113 7.13 -10.08 -5.95
C LEU A 113 7.05 -11.40 -6.74
N ASP A 114 7.64 -11.46 -7.93
CA ASP A 114 7.60 -12.63 -8.82
C ASP A 114 6.18 -13.15 -9.10
N GLY A 115 5.19 -12.24 -9.10
CA GLY A 115 3.77 -12.56 -9.29
C GLY A 115 3.00 -12.90 -8.02
N ASN A 116 3.64 -12.99 -6.84
CA ASN A 116 2.93 -13.11 -5.57
C ASN A 116 2.03 -11.89 -5.33
N LEU A 117 0.92 -12.10 -4.63
CA LEU A 117 -0.13 -11.09 -4.41
C LEU A 117 -0.84 -10.61 -5.70
N SER A 118 -0.79 -11.40 -6.78
CA SER A 118 -1.64 -11.21 -7.96
C SER A 118 -3.11 -11.46 -7.64
N GLY A 119 -4.00 -10.90 -8.46
CA GLY A 119 -5.44 -11.12 -8.36
C GLY A 119 -6.16 -10.15 -7.42
N GLY A 120 -5.49 -9.10 -6.93
CA GLY A 120 -6.14 -7.97 -6.25
C GLY A 120 -6.60 -6.88 -7.22
N PHE A 121 -7.06 -5.74 -6.71
CA PHE A 121 -7.49 -4.59 -7.50
C PHE A 121 -6.89 -3.28 -6.98
N VAL A 122 -6.83 -2.24 -7.83
CA VAL A 122 -6.45 -0.89 -7.38
C VAL A 122 -7.69 -0.23 -6.78
N LEU A 123 -7.67 0.03 -5.47
CA LEU A 123 -8.81 0.60 -4.75
C LEU A 123 -9.09 2.04 -5.18
N ALA A 124 -8.03 2.85 -5.34
CA ALA A 124 -8.11 4.17 -5.92
C ALA A 124 -6.75 4.61 -6.47
N LYS A 125 -6.79 5.45 -7.50
CA LYS A 125 -5.60 6.14 -8.01
C LYS A 125 -5.37 7.43 -7.22
N LYS A 126 -4.10 7.72 -6.93
CA LYS A 126 -3.67 9.03 -6.40
C LYS A 126 -4.23 10.16 -7.28
N PRO A 127 -4.99 11.11 -6.71
CA PRO A 127 -5.57 12.19 -7.50
C PRO A 127 -4.47 13.14 -8.01
N ALA A 128 -4.79 13.87 -9.08
CA ALA A 128 -3.90 14.90 -9.61
C ALA A 128 -3.60 15.96 -8.54
N ARG A 129 -2.38 16.53 -8.60
CA ARG A 129 -1.99 17.61 -7.70
C ARG A 129 -2.81 18.86 -8.01
N SER A 130 -3.38 19.48 -6.98
CA SER A 130 -3.95 20.82 -7.04
C SER A 130 -3.02 21.77 -6.30
N ARG A 131 -2.55 22.82 -6.98
CA ARG A 131 -1.57 23.79 -6.44
C ARG A 131 -0.32 23.11 -5.85
N GLY A 132 0.16 22.05 -6.50
CA GLY A 132 1.35 21.29 -6.08
C GLY A 132 1.10 20.25 -4.98
N ALA A 133 -0.07 20.22 -4.34
CA ALA A 133 -0.40 19.29 -3.26
C ALA A 133 -1.43 18.24 -3.68
N VAL A 134 -1.36 17.07 -3.04
CA VAL A 134 -2.41 16.04 -3.10
C VAL A 134 -3.23 16.13 -1.81
N PRO A 135 -4.57 16.06 -1.84
CA PRO A 135 -5.37 16.07 -0.62
C PRO A 135 -4.97 14.92 0.31
N ALA A 136 -4.51 15.19 1.52
CA ALA A 136 -3.97 14.17 2.44
C ALA A 136 -4.96 13.02 2.72
N GLU A 137 -6.25 13.32 2.77
CA GLU A 137 -7.31 12.35 3.07
C GLU A 137 -7.76 11.47 1.89
N TRP A 138 -7.07 11.49 0.74
CA TRP A 138 -7.54 10.80 -0.45
C TRP A 138 -7.64 9.26 -0.26
N LYS A 139 -6.67 8.65 0.44
CA LYS A 139 -6.72 7.22 0.80
C LYS A 139 -7.94 6.91 1.67
N ARG A 140 -8.15 7.72 2.72
CA ARG A 140 -9.32 7.65 3.61
C ARG A 140 -10.63 7.65 2.84
N ARG A 141 -10.80 8.63 1.95
CA ARG A 141 -12.04 8.79 1.17
C ARG A 141 -12.29 7.60 0.26
N ALA A 142 -11.24 7.05 -0.36
CA ALA A 142 -11.35 5.87 -1.19
C ALA A 142 -11.77 4.63 -0.38
N LEU A 143 -11.11 4.37 0.75
CA LEU A 143 -11.44 3.26 1.63
C LEU A 143 -12.88 3.37 2.15
N ARG A 144 -13.25 4.55 2.66
CA ARG A 144 -14.60 4.84 3.14
C ARG A 144 -15.64 4.62 2.04
N ALA A 145 -15.44 5.15 0.84
CA ALA A 145 -16.39 4.99 -0.26
C ALA A 145 -16.61 3.52 -0.61
N ARG A 146 -15.56 2.69 -0.60
CA ARG A 146 -15.69 1.25 -0.80
C ARG A 146 -16.50 0.60 0.31
N VAL A 147 -16.15 0.86 1.57
CA VAL A 147 -16.81 0.27 2.75
C VAL A 147 -18.26 0.71 2.87
N GLU A 148 -18.59 1.97 2.60
CA GLU A 148 -19.98 2.46 2.60
C GLU A 148 -20.80 1.83 1.47
N THR A 149 -20.17 1.48 0.35
CA THR A 149 -20.85 0.82 -0.78
C THR A 149 -21.10 -0.67 -0.52
N THR A 150 -20.14 -1.37 0.08
CA THR A 150 -20.21 -2.83 0.22
C THR A 150 -20.58 -3.32 1.62
N GLY A 151 -20.42 -2.48 2.65
CA GLY A 151 -20.59 -2.87 4.05
C GLY A 151 -19.50 -3.81 4.59
N GLN A 152 -18.42 -4.02 3.84
CA GLN A 152 -17.42 -5.04 4.16
C GLN A 152 -16.56 -4.67 5.38
N PRO A 153 -16.21 -5.63 6.26
CA PRO A 153 -15.16 -5.43 7.25
C PRO A 153 -13.82 -5.15 6.55
N TRP A 154 -12.92 -4.41 7.18
CA TRP A 154 -11.69 -3.97 6.54
C TRP A 154 -10.49 -3.90 7.49
N ILE A 155 -9.32 -4.12 6.91
CA ILE A 155 -7.99 -3.93 7.47
C ILE A 155 -7.28 -2.96 6.53
N TRP A 156 -6.62 -1.95 7.08
CA TRP A 156 -5.79 -1.03 6.30
C TRP A 156 -4.39 -1.00 6.89
N ALA A 157 -3.40 -1.17 6.02
CA ALA A 157 -1.99 -1.13 6.37
C ALA A 157 -1.29 -0.06 5.51
N ASP A 158 -0.72 0.91 6.22
CA ASP A 158 -0.07 2.11 5.72
C ASP A 158 1.00 2.51 6.75
N ASP A 159 2.08 3.14 6.31
CA ASP A 159 3.10 3.70 7.19
C ASP A 159 2.72 5.09 7.71
N GLU A 160 1.90 5.82 6.95
CA GLU A 160 1.32 7.08 7.39
C GLU A 160 0.06 6.81 8.23
N GLU A 161 0.12 7.16 9.53
CA GLU A 161 -1.07 7.21 10.36
C GLU A 161 -2.07 8.21 9.75
N MET A 162 -3.23 7.72 9.29
CA MET A 162 -4.35 8.64 9.08
C MET A 162 -4.69 9.24 10.43
N ALA A 163 -4.86 10.55 10.49
CA ALA A 163 -5.63 11.19 11.55
C ALA A 163 -7.10 10.71 11.47
N ILE A 164 -7.36 9.44 11.83
CA ILE A 164 -8.69 8.84 11.96
C ILE A 164 -9.42 9.48 13.17
N GLY A 165 -8.69 10.08 14.12
CA GLY A 165 -9.21 10.46 15.42
C GLY A 165 -8.90 11.88 15.94
N ARG A 166 -8.94 12.95 15.12
CA ARG A 166 -9.05 14.33 15.66
C ARG A 166 -10.17 15.19 15.07
N THR A 167 -10.93 14.69 14.11
CA THR A 167 -11.99 15.47 13.43
C THR A 167 -13.31 14.72 13.24
N SER A 168 -13.45 13.53 13.84
CA SER A 168 -14.73 12.84 13.91
C SER A 168 -15.43 13.22 15.22
N THR A 169 -16.49 14.03 15.13
CA THR A 169 -17.39 14.35 16.26
C THR A 169 -18.11 13.12 16.86
N ASN A 170 -17.98 11.94 16.26
CA ASN A 170 -18.63 10.71 16.68
C ASN A 170 -17.70 9.70 17.37
N PHE A 171 -16.42 10.03 17.57
CA PHE A 171 -15.56 9.30 18.50
C PHE A 171 -15.38 10.22 19.70
N GLY A 172 -16.24 10.07 20.70
CA GLY A 172 -16.27 10.93 21.87
C GLY A 172 -14.93 10.86 22.61
N ASP A 173 -14.14 11.92 22.47
CA ASP A 173 -13.49 12.47 23.64
C ASP A 173 -14.64 12.86 24.58
N ASP A 174 -14.86 12.05 25.60
CA ASP A 174 -15.60 12.47 26.78
C ASP A 174 -14.59 12.98 27.82
N PRO A 175 -14.22 14.27 27.81
CA PRO A 175 -13.45 14.86 28.89
C PRO A 175 -14.34 15.22 30.11
N SER A 176 -15.60 14.78 30.17
CA SER A 176 -16.54 15.22 31.21
C SER A 176 -16.72 14.28 32.41
N SER A 177 -15.93 13.21 32.54
CA SER A 177 -15.93 12.37 33.76
C SER A 177 -14.87 12.73 34.80
N LEU A 178 -14.12 13.82 34.65
CA LEU A 178 -13.42 14.47 35.78
C LEU A 178 -14.44 15.26 36.64
N CYS A 179 -15.34 14.52 37.27
CA CYS A 179 -16.10 15.00 38.40
C CYS A 179 -15.13 15.28 39.55
N ARG A 180 -15.05 16.58 39.87
CA ARG A 180 -14.80 17.06 41.23
C ARG A 180 -15.73 16.31 42.20
N THR A 181 -15.14 15.63 43.17
CA THR A 181 -15.27 15.91 44.62
C THR A 181 -14.08 15.28 45.31
#